data_AF-A0A3Q3W820-F1
#
_entry.id   AF-A0A3Q3W820-F1
#
_cell.length_a   1.000
_cell.length_b   1.000
_cell.length_c   1.000
_cell.angle_alpha   90.00
_cell.angle_beta   90.00
_cell.angle_gamma   90.00
#
_symmetry.space_group_name_H-M   'P 1'
#
loop_
_entity.id
_entity.type
_entity.pdbx_description
1 polymer ?
#
loop_
_entity_poly.entity_id
_entity_poly.type
_entity_poly.pdbx_seq_one_letter_code
_entity_poly.pdbx_strand_id
1 'polypeptide(L)'
;TAFHPTCAQAAGILMHPDDYPFIVFVTCHRHRTSMQELAVGQRVICKYKNGRYYQSEVVELSPTTFYEVVFDDGSYSDNLFPEDIENRDCVRLGPPAKGDAVQVRWTDGLIYGAKFVTSHTIPMYLVEFEDGSQISVKREDIYTLDENLPKRVKSRMASLFFFFFIKQLSCISGRSFLFLMFCPSLVGGVRHAFRALHAGRRQAELQKAAGH
;
A
#
# COMPACT_ATOMS: atom_id res chain seq x y z
N THR A 1 25.74 1.44 16.52
CA THR A 1 25.79 1.61 17.98
C THR A 1 25.50 0.27 18.60
N ALA A 2 26.32 -0.19 19.54
CA ALA A 2 26.06 -1.42 20.29
C ALA A 2 25.65 -1.03 21.71
N PHE A 3 24.62 -1.69 22.25
CA PHE A 3 24.13 -1.49 23.61
C PHE A 3 23.91 -2.87 24.25
N HIS A 4 24.06 -2.96 25.57
CA HIS A 4 23.61 -4.16 26.28
C HIS A 4 22.07 -4.30 26.16
N PRO A 5 21.53 -5.50 25.88
CA PRO A 5 20.09 -5.70 25.70
C PRO A 5 19.25 -5.13 26.86
N THR A 6 19.65 -5.40 28.11
CA THR A 6 18.96 -4.89 29.30
C THR A 6 18.98 -3.37 29.40
N CYS A 7 20.10 -2.72 29.03
CA CYS A 7 20.20 -1.26 29.01
C CYS A 7 19.32 -0.64 27.92
N ALA A 8 19.24 -1.29 26.76
CA ALA A 8 18.36 -0.86 25.68
C ALA A 8 16.87 -1.02 26.06
N GLN A 9 16.49 -2.10 26.75
CA GLN A 9 15.14 -2.29 27.29
C GLN A 9 14.79 -1.24 28.34
N ALA A 10 15.70 -0.96 29.29
CA ALA A 10 15.52 0.09 30.29
C ALA A 10 15.42 1.50 29.68
N ALA A 11 16.07 1.73 28.53
CA ALA A 11 15.96 2.95 27.74
C ALA A 11 14.67 3.01 26.89
N GLY A 12 13.75 2.08 27.05
CA GLY A 12 12.45 2.05 26.36
C GLY A 12 12.53 1.60 24.90
N ILE A 13 13.63 0.99 24.47
CA ILE A 13 13.71 0.36 23.14
C ILE A 13 12.84 -0.89 23.15
N LEU A 14 11.94 -0.97 22.17
CA LEU A 14 10.95 -2.04 22.09
C LEU A 14 11.65 -3.31 21.59
N MET A 15 11.77 -4.28 22.49
CA MET A 15 12.33 -5.60 22.21
C MET A 15 11.20 -6.60 22.13
N HIS A 16 11.20 -7.42 21.10
CA HIS A 16 10.30 -8.57 20.95
C HIS A 16 11.09 -9.82 21.31
N PRO A 17 11.01 -10.31 22.56
CA PRO A 17 11.56 -11.60 22.92
C PRO A 17 10.66 -12.68 22.32
N ASP A 18 11.17 -13.41 21.32
CA ASP A 18 10.55 -14.65 20.83
C ASP A 18 11.12 -15.87 21.56
N ASP A 19 10.38 -16.98 21.50
CA ASP A 19 10.81 -18.25 22.11
C ASP A 19 12.11 -18.75 21.46
N TYR A 20 13.08 -19.16 22.27
CA TYR A 20 14.30 -19.80 21.78
C TYR A 20 13.93 -21.03 20.90
N PRO A 21 14.49 -21.18 19.67
CA PRO A 21 15.73 -20.60 19.16
C PRO A 21 15.58 -19.33 18.30
N PHE A 22 14.45 -18.62 18.33
CA PHE A 22 14.20 -17.47 17.46
C PHE A 22 14.92 -16.19 17.92
N ILE A 23 15.12 -15.26 16.97
CA ILE A 23 15.93 -14.05 17.14
C ILE A 23 15.13 -13.00 17.90
N VAL A 24 15.75 -12.34 18.90
CA VAL A 24 15.17 -11.15 19.54
C VAL A 24 15.24 -9.99 18.55
N PHE A 25 14.09 -9.50 18.09
CA PHE A 25 14.03 -8.31 17.23
C PHE A 25 13.96 -7.04 18.07
N VAL A 26 14.77 -6.06 17.69
CA VAL A 26 14.84 -4.74 18.36
C VAL A 26 14.29 -3.69 17.41
N THR A 27 13.14 -3.13 17.77
CA THR A 27 12.49 -2.09 16.97
C THR A 27 12.93 -0.72 17.49
N CYS A 28 13.56 0.09 16.64
CA CYS A 28 13.93 1.44 17.03
C CYS A 28 12.69 2.34 17.15
N HIS A 29 12.78 3.42 17.92
CA HIS A 29 11.68 4.38 18.11
C HIS A 29 11.10 4.90 16.79
N ARG A 30 11.92 4.97 15.74
CA ARG A 30 11.52 5.42 14.40
C ARG A 30 10.73 4.38 13.60
N HIS A 31 10.79 3.10 13.97
CA HIS A 31 10.05 2.01 13.34
C HIS A 31 9.01 1.38 14.29
N ARG A 32 8.70 2.04 15.42
CA ARG A 32 7.70 1.56 16.39
C ARG A 32 6.29 1.42 15.77
N THR A 33 5.97 2.26 14.80
CA THR A 33 4.69 2.28 14.08
C THR A 33 4.58 1.21 13.00
N SER A 34 5.70 0.69 12.47
CA SER A 34 5.67 -0.36 11.43
C SER A 34 5.24 -1.72 11.96
N MET A 35 5.19 -1.89 13.29
CA MET A 35 4.75 -3.11 13.98
C MET A 35 3.34 -2.97 14.58
N GLN A 36 2.69 -1.80 14.48
CA GLN A 36 1.32 -1.64 14.95
C GLN A 36 0.34 -2.25 13.95
N GLU A 37 -0.60 -3.03 14.48
CA GLU A 37 -1.75 -3.52 13.73
C GLU A 37 -2.57 -2.34 13.19
N LEU A 38 -3.00 -2.44 11.93
CA LEU A 38 -3.74 -1.37 11.26
C LEU A 38 -5.24 -1.63 11.40
N ALA A 39 -6.01 -0.58 11.69
CA ALA A 39 -7.46 -0.70 11.76
C ALA A 39 -8.11 -0.62 10.38
N VAL A 40 -9.27 -1.26 10.20
CA VAL A 40 -10.14 -1.01 9.04
C VAL A 40 -10.54 0.46 9.00
N GLY A 41 -10.55 1.06 7.81
CA GLY A 41 -10.76 2.48 7.57
C GLY A 41 -9.50 3.34 7.77
N GLN A 42 -8.37 2.75 8.18
CA GLN A 42 -7.14 3.51 8.36
C GLN A 42 -6.52 3.85 7.01
N ARG A 43 -6.17 5.13 6.83
CA ARG A 43 -5.43 5.62 5.66
C ARG A 43 -3.96 5.26 5.78
N VAL A 44 -3.43 4.63 4.75
CA VAL A 44 -2.07 4.09 4.68
C VAL A 44 -1.44 4.39 3.32
N ILE A 45 -0.18 4.04 3.17
CA ILE A 45 0.59 4.13 1.92
C ILE A 45 0.98 2.73 1.51
N CYS A 46 0.59 2.34 0.31
CA CYS A 46 0.85 1.01 -0.24
C CYS A 46 1.38 1.11 -1.68
N LYS A 47 2.15 0.09 -2.08
CA LYS A 47 2.62 -0.06 -3.46
C LYS A 47 1.47 -0.52 -4.36
N TYR A 48 1.27 0.18 -5.47
CA TYR A 48 0.29 -0.17 -6.49
C TYR A 48 0.88 -1.12 -7.54
N LYS A 49 0.01 -1.69 -8.40
CA LYS A 49 0.39 -2.64 -9.48
C LYS A 49 1.44 -2.06 -10.45
N ASN A 50 1.44 -0.74 -10.66
CA ASN A 50 2.45 -0.04 -11.48
C ASN A 50 3.80 0.18 -10.77
N GLY A 51 3.94 -0.27 -9.52
CA GLY A 51 5.15 -0.16 -8.70
C GLY A 51 5.40 1.21 -8.07
N ARG A 52 4.49 2.18 -8.18
CA ARG A 52 4.54 3.43 -7.40
C ARG A 52 3.75 3.29 -6.10
N TYR A 53 4.02 4.18 -5.15
CA TYR A 53 3.32 4.20 -3.86
C TYR A 53 2.24 5.27 -3.86
N TYR A 54 1.05 4.88 -3.40
CA TYR A 54 -0.13 5.72 -3.33
C TYR A 54 -0.72 5.64 -1.93
N GLN A 55 -1.51 6.65 -1.60
CA GLN A 55 -2.36 6.57 -0.43
C GLN A 55 -3.54 5.64 -0.73
N SER A 56 -3.85 4.78 0.23
CA SER A 56 -4.93 3.79 0.17
C SER A 56 -5.60 3.69 1.54
N GLU A 57 -6.72 2.99 1.60
CA GLU A 57 -7.46 2.73 2.84
C GLU A 57 -7.51 1.24 3.11
N VAL A 58 -7.33 0.84 4.37
CA VAL A 58 -7.48 -0.56 4.79
C VAL A 58 -8.97 -0.92 4.80
N VAL A 59 -9.37 -1.88 3.98
CA VAL A 59 -10.76 -2.33 3.87
C VAL A 59 -11.01 -3.54 4.77
N GLU A 60 -10.08 -4.48 4.80
CA GLU A 60 -10.27 -5.75 5.49
C GLU A 60 -8.92 -6.29 5.99
N LEU A 61 -8.97 -7.00 7.10
CA LEU A 61 -7.88 -7.84 7.58
C LEU A 61 -8.35 -9.29 7.46
N SER A 62 -7.64 -10.09 6.67
CA SER A 62 -7.96 -11.49 6.47
C SER A 62 -6.72 -12.37 6.63
N PRO A 63 -6.80 -13.51 7.32
CA PRO A 63 -5.71 -14.45 7.39
C PRO A 63 -5.60 -15.20 6.05
N THR A 64 -4.42 -15.21 5.45
CA THR A 64 -4.12 -15.97 4.24
C THR A 64 -3.06 -17.02 4.55
N THR A 65 -3.31 -18.25 4.11
CA THR A 65 -2.34 -19.34 4.27
C THR A 65 -1.48 -19.45 3.02
N PHE A 66 -0.16 -19.46 3.21
CA PHE A 66 0.84 -19.67 2.17
C PHE A 66 1.59 -20.97 2.41
N TYR A 67 1.97 -21.65 1.34
CA TYR A 67 2.75 -22.88 1.36
C TYR A 67 4.17 -22.62 0.91
N GLU A 68 5.10 -23.29 1.58
CA GLU A 68 6.50 -23.35 1.21
C GLU A 68 6.80 -24.68 0.54
N VAL A 69 7.47 -24.63 -0.61
CA VAL A 69 7.86 -25.82 -1.37
C VAL A 69 9.29 -25.69 -1.89
N VAL A 70 9.93 -26.84 -2.10
CA VAL A 70 11.17 -26.95 -2.88
C VAL A 70 10.86 -27.73 -4.14
N PHE A 71 11.05 -27.12 -5.30
CA PHE A 71 10.86 -27.76 -6.60
C PHE A 71 11.94 -28.80 -6.88
N ASP A 72 11.66 -29.70 -7.82
CA ASP A 72 12.59 -30.78 -8.19
C ASP A 72 13.93 -30.25 -8.78
N ASP A 73 13.95 -29.04 -9.31
CA ASP A 73 15.16 -28.34 -9.78
C ASP A 73 15.97 -27.68 -8.65
N GLY A 74 15.48 -27.75 -7.41
CA GLY A 74 16.09 -27.16 -6.23
C GLY A 74 15.69 -25.70 -5.96
N SER A 75 14.85 -25.09 -6.80
CA SER A 75 14.30 -23.76 -6.53
C SER A 75 13.28 -23.78 -5.38
N TYR A 76 13.05 -22.62 -4.77
CA TYR A 76 12.24 -22.47 -3.57
C TYR A 76 11.16 -21.41 -3.75
N SER A 77 9.99 -21.65 -3.18
CA SER A 77 8.87 -20.69 -3.14
C SER A 77 8.19 -20.75 -1.77
N ASP A 78 7.81 -19.58 -1.26
CA ASP A 78 7.18 -19.36 0.05
C ASP A 78 5.81 -18.67 -0.03
N ASN A 79 5.29 -18.52 -1.26
CA ASN A 79 4.16 -17.66 -1.57
C ASN A 79 3.07 -18.37 -2.37
N LEU A 80 3.04 -19.70 -2.34
CA LEU A 80 2.00 -20.51 -2.98
C LEU A 80 0.72 -20.50 -2.16
N PHE A 81 -0.41 -20.48 -2.84
CA PHE A 81 -1.70 -20.69 -2.21
C PHE A 81 -2.03 -22.20 -2.12
N PRO A 82 -2.91 -22.61 -1.19
CA PRO A 82 -3.41 -23.99 -1.14
C PRO A 82 -4.06 -24.43 -2.45
N GLU A 83 -4.68 -23.51 -3.21
CA GLU A 83 -5.29 -23.78 -4.51
C GLU A 83 -4.26 -24.08 -5.61
N ASP A 84 -3.01 -23.67 -5.45
CA ASP A 84 -1.95 -23.92 -6.44
C ASP A 84 -1.47 -25.38 -6.42
N ILE A 85 -1.84 -26.16 -5.40
CA ILE A 85 -1.56 -27.59 -5.30
C ILE A 85 -2.61 -28.39 -6.07
N GLU A 86 -2.20 -29.03 -7.17
CA GLU A 86 -3.10 -29.72 -8.09
C GLU A 86 -3.40 -31.17 -7.71
N ASN A 87 -2.41 -31.87 -7.12
CA ASN A 87 -2.53 -33.29 -6.83
C ASN A 87 -3.31 -33.60 -5.54
N ARG A 88 -3.74 -32.57 -4.80
CA ARG A 88 -4.52 -32.68 -3.56
C ARG A 88 -5.38 -31.45 -3.37
N ASP A 89 -6.64 -31.65 -2.97
CA ASP A 89 -7.54 -30.59 -2.55
C ASP A 89 -7.13 -30.04 -1.17
N CYS A 90 -6.09 -29.20 -1.16
CA CYS A 90 -5.49 -28.63 0.03
C CYS A 90 -6.39 -27.60 0.72
N VAL A 91 -7.34 -27.00 0.01
CA VAL A 91 -8.33 -26.07 0.58
C VAL A 91 -9.23 -26.79 1.57
N ARG A 92 -9.68 -27.99 1.23
CA ARG A 92 -10.59 -28.78 2.08
C ARG A 92 -9.86 -29.74 3.02
N LEU A 93 -8.76 -30.34 2.57
CA LEU A 93 -8.03 -31.36 3.32
C LEU A 93 -6.87 -30.80 4.16
N GLY A 94 -6.61 -29.50 4.06
CA GLY A 94 -5.48 -28.85 4.72
C GLY A 94 -4.13 -29.18 4.08
N PRO A 95 -3.03 -28.74 4.73
CA PRO A 95 -1.68 -28.88 4.20
C PRO A 95 -1.23 -30.34 4.10
N PRO A 96 -0.38 -30.68 3.11
CA PRO A 96 0.33 -31.95 3.05
C PRO A 96 1.27 -32.15 4.24
N ALA A 97 1.80 -33.35 4.44
CA ALA A 97 2.85 -33.56 5.42
C ALA A 97 4.19 -33.03 4.88
N LYS A 98 5.05 -32.56 5.78
CA LYS A 98 6.40 -32.10 5.41
C LYS A 98 7.17 -33.22 4.69
N GLY A 99 7.68 -32.89 3.50
CA GLY A 99 8.40 -33.80 2.62
C GLY A 99 7.54 -34.50 1.58
N ASP A 100 6.21 -34.38 1.65
CA ASP A 100 5.30 -34.98 0.66
C ASP A 100 5.54 -34.39 -0.73
N ALA A 101 5.48 -35.25 -1.74
CA ALA A 101 5.53 -34.84 -3.13
C ALA A 101 4.20 -34.17 -3.55
N VAL A 102 4.31 -32.96 -4.09
CA VAL A 102 3.20 -32.15 -4.57
C VAL A 102 3.39 -31.75 -6.02
N GLN A 103 2.29 -31.48 -6.70
CA GLN A 103 2.29 -30.91 -8.04
C GLN A 103 1.73 -29.49 -7.95
N VAL A 104 2.52 -28.52 -8.38
CA VAL A 104 2.20 -27.10 -8.27
C VAL A 104 1.88 -26.56 -9.65
N ARG A 105 0.71 -25.93 -9.82
CA ARG A 105 0.41 -25.11 -11.00
C ARG A 105 1.09 -23.75 -10.81
N TRP A 106 2.07 -23.45 -11.66
CA TRP A 106 2.80 -22.20 -11.57
C TRP A 106 2.15 -21.07 -12.38
N THR A 107 2.66 -19.85 -12.22
CA THR A 107 2.13 -18.62 -12.85
C THR A 107 2.18 -18.61 -14.38
N ASP A 108 2.99 -19.48 -14.99
CA ASP A 108 3.02 -19.70 -16.44
C ASP A 108 1.95 -20.70 -16.93
N GLY A 109 1.19 -21.30 -16.01
CA GLY A 109 0.16 -22.29 -16.28
C GLY A 109 0.67 -23.72 -16.42
N LEU A 110 1.98 -23.97 -16.23
CA LEU A 110 2.56 -25.31 -16.26
C LEU A 110 2.54 -25.95 -14.86
N ILE A 111 2.66 -27.28 -14.84
CA ILE A 111 2.68 -28.07 -13.60
C ILE A 111 4.09 -28.55 -13.32
N TYR A 112 4.57 -28.29 -12.12
CA TYR A 112 5.91 -28.66 -11.66
C TYR A 112 5.83 -29.59 -10.45
N GLY A 113 6.76 -30.55 -10.41
CA GLY A 113 6.97 -31.40 -9.22
C GLY A 113 7.72 -30.64 -8.15
N ALA A 114 7.26 -30.76 -6.91
CA ALA A 114 7.89 -30.16 -5.75
C ALA A 114 7.68 -31.00 -4.48
N LYS A 115 8.38 -30.64 -3.41
CA LYS A 115 8.22 -31.21 -2.08
C LYS A 115 7.71 -30.15 -1.12
N PHE A 116 6.64 -30.47 -0.40
CA PHE A 116 6.06 -29.59 0.60
C PHE A 116 7.01 -29.42 1.80
N VAL A 117 7.22 -28.18 2.24
CA VAL A 117 8.09 -27.86 3.38
C VAL A 117 7.25 -27.56 4.62
N THR A 118 6.38 -26.57 4.53
CA THR A 118 5.55 -26.08 5.64
C THR A 118 4.44 -25.15 5.13
N SER A 119 3.52 -24.78 6.01
CA SER A 119 2.47 -23.78 5.76
C SER A 119 2.54 -22.65 6.79
N HIS A 120 2.31 -21.42 6.35
CA HIS A 120 2.27 -20.23 7.19
C HIS A 120 0.96 -19.47 6.99
N THR A 121 0.20 -19.26 8.06
CA THR A 121 -0.95 -18.36 8.04
C THR A 121 -0.50 -16.97 8.44
N ILE A 122 -0.57 -16.03 7.49
CA ILE A 122 -0.11 -14.65 7.65
C ILE A 122 -1.32 -13.71 7.58
N PRO A 123 -1.47 -12.75 8.51
CA PRO A 123 -2.49 -11.71 8.40
C PRO A 123 -2.18 -10.80 7.21
N MET A 124 -3.11 -10.73 6.27
CA MET A 124 -3.05 -9.88 5.10
C MET A 124 -4.04 -8.73 5.23
N TYR A 125 -3.70 -7.62 4.60
CA TYR A 125 -4.50 -6.40 4.59
C TYR A 125 -4.99 -6.17 3.17
N LEU A 126 -6.31 -6.17 2.99
CA LEU A 126 -6.94 -5.70 1.77
C LEU A 126 -6.96 -4.19 1.81
N VAL A 127 -6.27 -3.55 0.86
CA VAL A 127 -6.25 -2.10 0.71
C VAL A 127 -6.96 -1.67 -0.55
N GLU A 128 -7.75 -0.61 -0.47
CA GLU A 128 -8.43 0.02 -1.59
C GLU A 128 -7.76 1.36 -1.95
N PHE A 129 -7.54 1.54 -3.24
CA PHE A 129 -6.97 2.76 -3.81
C PHE A 129 -8.09 3.70 -4.28
N GLU A 130 -7.73 4.96 -4.56
CA GLU A 130 -8.68 6.00 -4.99
C GLU A 130 -9.46 5.64 -6.29
N ASP A 131 -8.90 4.76 -7.12
CA ASP A 131 -9.55 4.24 -8.33
C ASP A 131 -10.55 3.11 -8.06
N GLY A 132 -10.78 2.76 -6.78
CA GLY A 132 -11.62 1.64 -6.34
C GLY A 132 -10.98 0.27 -6.54
N SER A 133 -9.73 0.21 -7.02
CA SER A 133 -9.04 -1.07 -7.14
C SER A 133 -8.52 -1.53 -5.77
N GLN A 134 -8.47 -2.84 -5.59
CA GLN A 134 -8.06 -3.44 -4.34
C GLN A 134 -6.84 -4.35 -4.53
N ILE A 135 -5.99 -4.41 -3.52
CA ILE A 135 -4.82 -5.30 -3.46
C ILE A 135 -4.69 -5.85 -2.04
N SER A 136 -4.42 -7.15 -1.92
CA SER A 136 -4.07 -7.78 -0.65
C SER A 136 -2.56 -7.77 -0.45
N VAL A 137 -2.08 -7.26 0.69
CA VAL A 137 -0.65 -7.10 1.00
C VAL A 137 -0.31 -7.48 2.44
N LYS A 138 0.95 -7.85 2.67
CA LYS A 138 1.48 -8.12 4.01
C LYS A 138 1.65 -6.83 4.80
N ARG A 139 1.69 -6.93 6.14
CA ARG A 139 1.91 -5.79 7.03
C ARG A 139 3.19 -4.99 6.71
N GLU A 140 4.25 -5.68 6.32
CA GLU A 140 5.58 -5.10 6.00
C GLU A 140 5.60 -4.21 4.75
N ASP A 141 4.60 -4.35 3.87
CA ASP A 141 4.47 -3.57 2.64
C ASP A 141 3.56 -2.34 2.80
N ILE A 142 2.94 -2.17 3.97
CA ILE A 142 2.08 -1.03 4.28
C ILE A 142 2.80 -0.06 5.21
N TYR A 143 2.69 1.23 4.88
CA TYR A 143 3.23 2.31 5.71
C TYR A 143 2.11 3.22 6.21
N THR A 144 2.18 3.70 7.44
CA THR A 144 1.29 4.75 7.96
C THR A 144 1.67 6.13 7.40
N LEU A 145 0.79 7.11 7.55
CA LEU A 145 1.05 8.48 7.08
C LEU A 145 2.02 9.25 7.97
N ASP A 146 2.10 8.88 9.24
CA ASP A 146 2.91 9.49 10.28
C ASP A 146 4.30 8.86 10.42
N GLU A 147 4.54 7.70 9.82
CA GLU A 147 5.84 7.05 9.91
C GLU A 147 6.90 7.61 8.96
N ASN A 148 8.16 7.41 9.33
CA ASN A 148 9.29 7.85 8.51
C ASN A 148 9.53 6.90 7.33
N LEU A 149 8.91 7.21 6.19
CA LEU A 149 9.01 6.37 4.99
C LEU A 149 10.47 6.16 4.53
N PRO A 150 10.85 4.93 4.14
CA PRO A 150 12.14 4.63 3.54
C PRO A 150 12.41 5.49 2.28
N LYS A 151 13.68 5.81 2.02
CA LYS A 151 14.07 6.60 0.82
C LYS A 151 13.52 6.02 -0.48
N ARG A 152 13.52 4.68 -0.60
CA ARG A 152 12.98 3.92 -1.76
C ARG A 152 11.48 4.12 -1.99
N VAL A 153 10.74 4.38 -0.91
CA VAL A 153 9.28 4.62 -0.94
C VAL A 153 9.06 6.07 -1.35
N LYS A 154 9.71 7.01 -0.65
CA LYS A 154 9.63 8.46 -0.92
C LYS A 154 9.93 8.81 -2.38
N SER A 155 10.97 8.23 -2.98
CA SER A 155 11.35 8.50 -4.37
C SER A 155 10.35 7.98 -5.42
N ARG A 156 9.46 7.06 -5.03
CA ARG A 156 8.47 6.41 -5.89
C ARG A 156 7.04 6.76 -5.48
N MET A 157 6.85 7.73 -4.59
CA MET A 157 5.53 8.27 -4.24
C MET A 157 4.91 8.91 -5.47
N ALA A 158 3.64 8.62 -5.73
CA ALA A 158 2.88 9.33 -6.74
C ALA A 158 2.64 10.78 -6.27
N SER A 159 3.05 11.75 -7.09
CA SER A 159 3.20 13.17 -6.74
C SER A 159 1.90 13.94 -6.45
N LEU A 160 0.77 13.29 -6.20
CA LEU A 160 -0.49 13.99 -5.87
C LEU A 160 -0.37 14.85 -4.60
N PHE A 161 0.65 14.61 -3.76
CA PHE A 161 0.91 15.37 -2.54
C PHE A 161 2.04 16.41 -2.61
N PHE A 162 2.75 16.55 -3.74
CA PHE A 162 3.82 17.56 -3.82
C PHE A 162 3.29 19.01 -3.86
N PHE A 163 1.98 19.22 -4.00
CA PHE A 163 1.39 20.56 -4.03
C PHE A 163 1.05 21.18 -2.67
N PHE A 164 1.10 20.44 -1.56
CA PHE A 164 0.80 21.00 -0.23
C PHE A 164 2.01 21.31 0.64
N PHE A 165 3.22 20.94 0.24
CA PHE A 165 4.44 21.16 1.04
C PHE A 165 5.32 22.35 0.60
N ILE A 166 4.78 23.27 -0.21
CA ILE A 166 5.37 24.61 -0.43
C ILE A 166 4.48 25.66 0.24
N LYS A 167 4.41 25.65 1.57
CA LYS A 167 3.96 26.84 2.30
C LYS A 167 4.59 26.94 3.68
N GLN A 168 5.92 27.04 3.71
CA GLN A 168 6.59 27.77 4.78
C GLN A 168 7.99 28.25 4.38
N LEU A 169 8.09 29.08 3.35
CA LEU A 169 9.17 30.08 3.31
C LEU A 169 8.60 31.46 2.98
N SER A 170 8.79 32.35 3.96
CA SER A 170 8.83 33.81 3.87
C SER A 170 7.58 34.53 3.35
N CYS A 171 6.74 34.94 4.29
CA CYS A 171 5.96 36.17 4.18
C CYS A 171 6.91 37.35 4.44
N ILE A 172 7.61 37.86 3.41
CA ILE A 172 8.22 39.19 3.42
C ILE A 172 8.01 39.82 2.04
N SER A 173 7.39 41.00 2.06
CA SER A 173 6.99 41.89 0.96
C SER A 173 5.71 41.51 0.22
N GLY A 174 4.69 42.35 0.44
CA GLY A 174 3.37 42.22 -0.11
C GLY A 174 3.34 42.33 -1.63
N ARG A 175 2.87 41.27 -2.28
CA ARG A 175 2.23 41.28 -3.59
C ARG A 175 1.39 40.02 -3.72
N SER A 176 0.07 40.21 -3.65
CA SER A 176 -0.90 39.14 -3.84
C SER A 176 -0.88 38.69 -5.29
N PHE A 177 -0.23 37.55 -5.58
CA PHE A 177 -0.48 36.79 -6.79
C PHE A 177 -1.44 35.65 -6.46
N LEU A 178 -2.68 35.79 -6.91
CA LEU A 178 -3.67 34.72 -6.87
C LEU A 178 -3.31 33.73 -7.99
N PHE A 179 -2.51 32.72 -7.69
CA PHE A 179 -2.28 31.61 -8.62
C PHE A 179 -3.46 30.64 -8.50
N LEU A 180 -4.46 30.80 -9.36
CA LEU A 180 -5.49 29.78 -9.58
C LEU A 180 -4.84 28.60 -10.30
N MET A 181 -4.43 27.58 -9.54
CA MET A 181 -4.05 26.29 -10.11
C MET A 181 -5.34 25.53 -10.45
N PHE A 182 -5.58 25.35 -11.75
CA PHE A 182 -6.55 24.39 -12.26
C PHE A 182 -6.19 22.99 -11.78
N CYS A 183 -7.12 22.35 -11.09
CA CYS A 183 -7.06 20.94 -10.70
C CYS A 183 -7.59 20.10 -11.88
N PRO A 184 -6.78 19.26 -12.55
CA PRO A 184 -7.28 18.35 -13.58
C PRO A 184 -7.66 17.02 -12.92
N SER A 185 -8.65 17.05 -12.04
CA SER A 185 -9.30 15.83 -11.53
C SER A 185 -10.76 16.14 -11.18
N LEU A 186 -11.53 16.43 -12.23
CA LEU A 186 -13.00 16.41 -12.23
C LEU A 186 -13.46 16.08 -13.66
N VAL A 187 -13.04 14.92 -14.17
CA VAL A 187 -13.71 14.26 -15.28
C VAL A 187 -14.48 13.09 -14.69
N GLY A 188 -15.72 13.36 -14.25
CA GLY A 188 -16.56 12.31 -13.69
C GLY A 188 -17.73 12.84 -12.86
N GLY A 189 -18.73 13.42 -13.52
CA GLY A 189 -20.09 13.40 -12.98
C GLY A 189 -20.48 14.50 -11.99
N VAL A 190 -20.71 15.71 -12.52
CA VAL A 190 -21.88 16.50 -12.09
C VAL A 190 -22.69 16.83 -13.35
N ARG A 191 -23.70 16.00 -13.60
CA ARG A 191 -24.81 16.35 -14.50
C ARG A 191 -25.57 17.52 -13.86
N HIS A 192 -26.09 18.40 -14.71
CA HIS A 192 -27.10 19.41 -14.40
C HIS A 192 -26.68 20.55 -13.46
N ALA A 193 -26.04 21.57 -14.03
CA ALA A 193 -26.50 22.97 -13.94
C ALA A 193 -25.43 23.91 -14.49
N PHE A 194 -25.21 23.98 -15.80
CA PHE A 194 -24.56 25.15 -16.43
C PHE A 194 -24.83 25.17 -17.94
N ARG A 195 -26.12 25.12 -18.28
CA ARG A 195 -26.61 25.46 -19.63
C ARG A 195 -27.51 26.70 -19.53
N ALA A 196 -27.01 27.74 -18.88
CA ALA A 196 -27.69 29.02 -18.73
C ALA A 196 -26.71 30.13 -18.37
N LEU A 197 -25.60 30.29 -19.10
CA LEU A 197 -24.73 31.48 -18.96
C LEU A 197 -23.84 31.75 -20.19
N HIS A 198 -24.29 31.33 -21.37
CA HIS A 198 -23.66 31.68 -22.65
C HIS A 198 -24.65 32.17 -23.72
N ALA A 199 -25.79 32.72 -23.30
CA ALA A 199 -26.76 33.39 -24.16
C ALA A 199 -27.15 34.80 -23.67
N GLY A 200 -26.31 35.45 -22.86
CA GLY A 200 -26.59 36.78 -22.29
C GLY A 200 -25.42 37.77 -22.30
N ARG A 201 -24.30 37.44 -22.97
CA ARG A 201 -23.10 38.30 -23.07
C ARG A 201 -22.73 38.67 -24.51
N ARG A 202 -23.73 38.76 -25.39
CA ARG A 202 -23.58 39.32 -26.75
C ARG A 202 -24.69 40.31 -27.14
N GLN A 203 -25.30 40.97 -26.15
CA GLN A 203 -26.27 42.06 -26.38
C GLN A 203 -25.98 43.35 -25.60
N ALA A 204 -24.89 43.41 -24.83
CA ALA A 204 -24.54 44.60 -24.05
C ALA A 204 -23.37 45.43 -24.63
N GLU A 205 -22.78 45.04 -25.77
CA GLU A 205 -21.71 45.80 -26.45
C GLU A 205 -22.15 46.44 -27.78
N LEU A 206 -23.44 46.40 -28.13
CA LEU A 206 -23.98 47.04 -29.35
C LEU A 206 -24.99 48.19 -29.09
N GLN A 207 -25.09 48.70 -27.86
CA GLN A 207 -25.87 49.91 -27.55
C GLN A 207 -25.05 51.10 -27.03
N LYS A 208 -23.71 51.05 -27.11
CA LYS A 208 -22.84 52.21 -26.79
C LYS A 208 -22.20 52.88 -28.01
N ALA A 209 -22.59 52.49 -29.23
CA ALA A 209 -22.06 53.04 -30.48
C ALA A 209 -23.12 53.67 -31.41
N ALA A 210 -24.33 53.94 -30.92
CA ALA A 210 -25.33 54.72 -31.66
C ALA A 210 -26.14 55.58 -30.68
N GLY A 211 -25.88 56.89 -30.68
CA GLY A 211 -26.86 57.90 -30.25
C GLY A 211 -26.50 58.82 -29.09
N HIS A 212 -25.44 59.63 -29.21
CA HIS A 212 -25.43 61.10 -29.05
C HIS A 212 -24.00 61.62 -29.09
#